data_AF-A0A9E5BF96-F1
#
_entry.id   AF-A0A9E5BF96-F1
#
_cell.length_a   1.000
_cell.length_b   1.000
_cell.length_c   1.000
_cell.angle_alpha   90.00
_cell.angle_beta   90.00
_cell.angle_gamma   90.00
#
_symmetry.space_group_name_H-M   'P 1'
#
loop_
_entity.id
_entity.type
_entity.pdbx_description
1 polymer ?
#
loop_
_entity_poly.entity_id
_entity_poly.type
_entity_poly.pdbx_seq_one_letter_code
_entity_poly.pdbx_strand_id
1 'polypeptide(L)'
;MEWWDLCASENPLVAIAAPRAHGKSTAVSHAYLLAALMFRERKFALIVSDTENQAINFLGDITNELKNNEDLINLFGIKEFIKESQTDIIVEFTDGEQFRVLVRGAEQRVRGLKWDQRRPDLIICDDLEGDEQVQSKDRREKFRRWFYAALLPCRAQHGIVRIVGTVLHLDSLLNRLMPPDYDG
;
A
#
# COMPACT_ATOMS: atom_id res chain seq x y z
N MET A 1 -6.62 -17.98 -0.92
CA MET A 1 -7.66 -17.62 -1.91
C MET A 1 -8.26 -16.30 -1.43
N GLU A 2 -9.54 -16.22 -1.06
CA GLU A 2 -10.30 -15.01 -0.66
C GLU A 2 -9.57 -13.65 -0.66
N TRP A 3 -8.65 -13.37 0.26
CA TRP A 3 -7.92 -12.08 0.32
C TRP A 3 -7.09 -11.75 -0.93
N TRP A 4 -6.49 -12.77 -1.58
CA TRP A 4 -5.81 -12.59 -2.86
C TRP A 4 -6.80 -12.22 -3.95
N ASP A 5 -7.94 -12.91 -4.00
CA ASP A 5 -8.97 -12.74 -5.02
C ASP A 5 -9.63 -11.35 -4.88
N LEU A 6 -9.84 -10.88 -3.66
CA LEU A 6 -10.25 -9.50 -3.35
C LEU A 6 -9.23 -8.48 -3.87
N CYS A 7 -7.92 -8.67 -3.59
CA CYS A 7 -6.88 -7.75 -4.06
C CYS A 7 -6.65 -7.81 -5.58
N ALA A 8 -6.80 -8.97 -6.21
CA ALA A 8 -6.72 -9.13 -7.66
C ALA A 8 -7.97 -8.61 -8.40
N SER A 9 -9.10 -8.43 -7.70
CA SER A 9 -10.35 -7.97 -8.32
C SER A 9 -10.26 -6.61 -9.01
N GLU A 10 -11.08 -6.40 -10.05
CA GLU A 10 -11.15 -5.16 -10.83
C GLU A 10 -11.63 -3.94 -10.01
N ASN A 11 -12.11 -4.14 -8.78
CA ASN A 11 -12.54 -3.06 -7.90
C ASN A 11 -11.40 -2.07 -7.65
N PRO A 12 -11.58 -0.76 -7.93
CA PRO A 12 -10.51 0.24 -7.77
C PRO A 12 -10.21 0.58 -6.30
N LEU A 13 -11.10 0.19 -5.38
CA LEU A 13 -11.04 0.39 -3.94
C LEU A 13 -11.40 -0.94 -3.28
N VAL A 14 -10.49 -1.50 -2.49
CA VAL A 14 -10.71 -2.74 -1.72
C VAL A 14 -10.19 -2.54 -0.31
N ALA A 15 -10.99 -2.93 0.68
CA ALA A 15 -10.63 -2.92 2.10
C ALA A 15 -10.81 -4.31 2.71
N ILE A 16 -9.84 -4.74 3.52
CA ILE A 16 -9.79 -6.06 4.15
C ILE A 16 -9.47 -5.85 5.64
N ALA A 17 -10.49 -6.02 6.48
CA ALA A 17 -10.32 -6.13 7.92
C ALA A 17 -9.92 -7.56 8.29
N ALA A 18 -8.84 -7.71 9.08
CA ALA A 18 -8.43 -8.98 9.65
C ALA A 18 -7.87 -8.79 11.07
N PRO A 19 -7.95 -9.78 11.98
CA PRO A 19 -7.47 -9.65 13.35
C PRO A 19 -5.97 -9.33 13.45
N ARG A 20 -5.49 -8.94 14.64
CA ARG A 20 -4.04 -8.82 14.90
C ARG A 20 -3.38 -10.22 14.76
N ALA A 21 -2.10 -10.25 14.40
CA ALA A 21 -1.28 -11.47 14.22
C ALA A 21 -1.65 -12.48 13.10
N HIS A 22 -2.69 -12.24 12.29
CA HIS A 22 -3.12 -13.18 11.22
C HIS A 22 -2.28 -13.18 9.91
N GLY A 23 -1.00 -12.76 9.94
CA GLY A 23 -0.10 -12.78 8.76
C GLY A 23 -0.50 -11.89 7.57
N LYS A 24 -1.53 -11.05 7.73
CA LYS A 24 -2.18 -10.24 6.68
C LYS A 24 -1.24 -9.34 5.88
N SER A 25 -0.33 -8.62 6.53
CA SER A 25 0.61 -7.72 5.84
C SER A 25 1.57 -8.50 4.92
N THR A 26 1.98 -9.71 5.32
CA THR A 26 2.82 -10.59 4.51
C THR A 26 2.02 -11.22 3.36
N ALA A 27 0.87 -11.83 3.66
CA ALA A 27 0.08 -12.60 2.69
C ALA A 27 -0.66 -11.73 1.66
N VAL A 28 -0.97 -10.47 2.02
CA VAL A 28 -1.72 -9.55 1.16
C VAL A 28 -0.83 -8.41 0.71
N SER A 29 -0.46 -7.50 1.62
CA SER A 29 0.22 -6.25 1.26
C SER A 29 1.58 -6.50 0.59
N HIS A 30 2.38 -7.43 1.09
CA HIS A 30 3.72 -7.71 0.57
C HIS A 30 3.65 -8.54 -0.73
N ALA A 31 2.96 -9.68 -0.71
CA ALA A 31 2.85 -10.57 -1.87
C ALA A 31 2.12 -9.93 -3.07
N TYR A 32 1.03 -9.19 -2.85
CA TYR A 32 0.31 -8.50 -3.92
C TYR A 32 1.12 -7.34 -4.50
N LEU A 33 1.85 -6.59 -3.66
CA LEU A 33 2.73 -5.51 -4.11
C LEU A 33 3.85 -6.06 -5.01
N LEU A 34 4.56 -7.10 -4.57
CA LEU A 34 5.60 -7.73 -5.39
C LEU A 34 5.03 -8.23 -6.72
N ALA A 35 3.93 -8.97 -6.72
CA ALA A 35 3.33 -9.47 -7.95
C ALA A 35 2.93 -8.34 -8.91
N ALA A 36 2.25 -7.28 -8.41
CA ALA A 36 1.83 -6.15 -9.23
C ALA A 36 2.99 -5.38 -9.87
N LEU A 37 4.16 -5.34 -9.22
CA LEU A 37 5.37 -4.71 -9.75
C LEU A 37 6.14 -5.64 -10.69
N MET A 38 6.32 -6.90 -10.31
CA MET A 38 7.11 -7.90 -11.05
C MET A 38 6.47 -8.27 -12.40
N PHE A 39 5.16 -8.48 -12.42
CA PHE A 39 4.39 -8.68 -13.67
C PHE A 39 4.17 -7.37 -14.45
N ARG A 40 4.78 -6.25 -14.04
CA ARG A 40 4.73 -4.92 -14.69
C ARG A 40 3.33 -4.29 -14.80
N GLU A 41 2.34 -4.90 -14.13
CA GLU A 41 0.94 -4.44 -14.02
C GLU A 41 0.84 -3.02 -13.46
N ARG A 42 1.65 -2.69 -12.45
CA ARG A 42 1.69 -1.38 -11.79
C ARG A 42 3.14 -0.90 -11.73
N LYS A 43 3.37 0.39 -11.93
CA LYS A 43 4.72 0.96 -12.10
C LYS A 43 5.05 2.02 -11.05
N PHE A 44 4.08 2.56 -10.33
CA PHE A 44 4.32 3.49 -9.22
C PHE A 44 3.43 3.15 -8.01
N ALA A 45 4.01 2.40 -7.08
CA ALA A 45 3.38 2.09 -5.81
C ALA A 45 3.64 3.20 -4.76
N LEU A 46 2.59 3.53 -4.01
CA LEU A 46 2.65 4.30 -2.77
C LEU A 46 2.20 3.40 -1.61
N ILE A 47 3.09 3.11 -0.66
CA ILE A 47 2.75 2.41 0.59
C ILE A 47 2.43 3.45 1.68
N VAL A 48 1.41 3.20 2.48
CA VAL A 48 1.06 4.01 3.65
C VAL A 48 0.72 3.15 4.85
N SER A 49 1.24 3.52 6.02
CA SER A 49 0.89 2.93 7.33
C SER A 49 0.66 4.04 8.37
N ASP A 50 0.14 3.71 9.55
CA ASP A 50 -0.07 4.67 10.67
C ASP A 50 1.15 5.56 10.93
N THR A 51 2.37 4.98 10.89
CA THR A 51 3.63 5.75 10.97
C THR A 51 4.54 5.51 9.77
N GLU A 52 5.37 6.52 9.44
CA GLU A 52 6.38 6.41 8.38
C GLU A 52 7.40 5.30 8.69
N ASN A 53 7.77 5.09 9.95
CA ASN A 53 8.69 4.01 10.36
C ASN A 53 8.14 2.61 10.08
N GLN A 54 6.83 2.37 10.27
CA GLN A 54 6.20 1.10 9.89
C GLN A 54 6.31 0.87 8.38
N ALA A 55 6.01 1.90 7.58
CA ALA A 55 6.07 1.82 6.13
C ALA A 55 7.53 1.71 5.60
N ILE A 56 8.51 2.33 6.28
CA ILE A 56 9.95 2.15 6.03
C ILE A 56 10.36 0.69 6.27
N ASN A 57 9.97 0.09 7.40
CA ASN A 57 10.31 -1.31 7.70
C ASN A 57 9.74 -2.25 6.63
N PHE A 58 8.47 -2.04 6.25
CA PHE A 58 7.81 -2.81 5.20
C PHE A 58 8.50 -2.66 3.83
N LEU A 59 8.96 -1.45 3.46
CA LEU A 59 9.78 -1.25 2.27
C LEU A 59 11.18 -1.90 2.41
N GLY A 60 11.73 -1.96 3.62
CA GLY A 60 12.95 -2.71 3.93
C GLY A 60 12.82 -4.20 3.60
N ASP A 61 11.73 -4.83 4.03
CA ASP A 61 11.44 -6.24 3.72
C ASP A 61 11.33 -6.47 2.20
N ILE A 62 10.58 -5.61 1.50
CA ILE A 62 10.45 -5.62 0.02
C ILE A 62 11.83 -5.44 -0.64
N THR A 63 12.64 -4.51 -0.16
CA THR A 63 13.97 -4.20 -0.72
C THR A 63 14.96 -5.34 -0.48
N ASN A 64 14.86 -6.03 0.66
CA ASN A 64 15.64 -7.23 0.94
C ASN A 64 15.28 -8.37 -0.02
N GLU A 65 13.99 -8.62 -0.23
CA GLU A 65 13.51 -9.68 -1.13
C GLU A 65 13.97 -9.44 -2.58
N LEU A 66 13.79 -8.21 -3.09
CA LEU A 66 14.22 -7.77 -4.42
C LEU A 66 15.75 -7.80 -4.65
N LYS A 67 16.56 -7.99 -3.59
CA LYS A 67 18.03 -8.04 -3.63
C LYS A 67 18.62 -9.42 -3.40
N ASN A 68 17.95 -10.26 -2.61
CA ASN A 68 18.51 -11.49 -2.08
C ASN A 68 17.76 -12.76 -2.54
N ASN A 69 16.58 -12.62 -3.14
CA ASN A 69 15.87 -13.75 -3.76
C ASN A 69 16.33 -13.94 -5.22
N GLU A 70 17.26 -14.90 -5.43
CA GLU A 70 17.81 -15.22 -6.74
C GLU A 70 16.72 -15.70 -7.73
N ASP A 71 15.72 -16.46 -7.30
CA ASP A 71 14.63 -16.91 -8.18
C ASP A 71 13.84 -15.72 -8.72
N LEU A 72 13.51 -14.75 -7.85
CA LEU A 72 12.75 -13.56 -8.19
C LEU A 72 13.55 -12.64 -9.14
N ILE A 73 14.84 -12.43 -8.85
CA ILE A 73 15.76 -11.64 -9.68
C ILE A 73 15.88 -12.25 -11.08
N ASN A 74 16.14 -13.56 -11.17
CA ASN A 74 16.32 -14.25 -12.45
C ASN A 74 15.02 -14.39 -13.25
N LEU A 75 13.88 -14.63 -12.59
CA LEU A 75 12.59 -14.83 -13.26
C LEU A 75 12.02 -13.55 -13.88
N PHE A 76 12.12 -12.42 -13.18
CA PHE A 76 11.56 -11.14 -13.64
C PHE A 76 12.58 -10.21 -14.29
N GLY A 77 13.86 -10.59 -14.24
CA GLY A 77 14.98 -9.83 -14.81
C GLY A 77 15.27 -8.55 -14.06
N ILE A 78 15.39 -8.58 -12.73
CA ILE A 78 15.83 -7.39 -11.97
C ILE A 78 17.28 -7.09 -12.33
N LYS A 79 17.56 -5.82 -12.70
CA LYS A 79 18.88 -5.35 -13.13
C LYS A 79 19.59 -4.59 -12.01
N GLU A 80 19.01 -3.47 -11.56
CA GLU A 80 19.62 -2.62 -10.53
C GLU A 80 18.65 -1.66 -9.84
N PHE A 81 19.08 -1.11 -8.70
CA PHE A 81 18.38 -0.05 -7.98
C PHE A 81 18.88 1.32 -8.45
N ILE A 82 18.21 1.90 -9.46
CA ILE A 82 18.43 3.27 -9.95
C ILE A 82 18.27 4.30 -8.83
N LYS A 83 17.45 4.00 -7.83
CA LYS A 83 17.42 4.72 -6.55
C LYS A 83 17.17 3.76 -5.40
N GLU A 84 17.85 4.00 -4.30
CA GLU A 84 17.54 3.41 -2.99
C GLU A 84 17.55 4.47 -1.89
N SER A 85 16.52 4.47 -1.05
CA SER A 85 16.52 5.07 0.28
C SER A 85 15.48 4.37 1.14
N GLN A 86 15.53 4.60 2.46
CA GLN A 86 14.56 4.06 3.42
C GLN A 86 13.09 4.37 3.05
N THR A 87 12.81 5.40 2.26
CA THR A 87 11.44 5.81 1.90
C THR A 87 11.10 5.78 0.41
N ASP A 88 12.05 5.49 -0.47
CA ASP A 88 11.90 5.73 -1.91
C ASP A 88 12.89 4.92 -2.76
N ILE A 89 12.45 3.79 -3.33
CA ILE A 89 13.23 2.98 -4.28
C ILE A 89 12.73 3.17 -5.73
N ILE A 90 13.66 3.12 -6.68
CA ILE A 90 13.38 2.95 -8.11
C ILE A 90 14.26 1.79 -8.59
N VAL A 91 13.63 0.80 -9.21
CA VAL A 91 14.28 -0.44 -9.68
C VAL A 91 14.09 -0.53 -11.19
N GLU A 92 15.14 -0.94 -11.88
CA GLU A 92 15.15 -1.20 -13.31
C GLU A 92 15.24 -2.71 -13.59
N PHE A 93 14.51 -3.14 -14.62
CA PHE A 93 14.57 -4.50 -15.17
C PHE A 93 15.52 -4.55 -16.37
N THR A 94 15.94 -5.76 -16.78
CA THR A 94 16.86 -5.99 -17.91
C THR A 94 16.30 -5.61 -19.28
N ASP A 95 14.99 -5.39 -19.40
CA ASP A 95 14.31 -4.85 -20.59
C ASP A 95 14.28 -3.30 -20.63
N GLY A 96 14.76 -2.62 -19.58
CA GLY A 96 14.73 -1.17 -19.43
C GLY A 96 13.40 -0.62 -18.89
N GLU A 97 12.43 -1.46 -18.55
CA GLU A 97 11.28 -1.02 -17.75
C GLU A 97 11.73 -0.70 -16.32
N GLN A 98 11.08 0.29 -15.71
CA GLN A 98 11.31 0.69 -14.32
C GLN A 98 10.01 0.68 -13.53
N PHE A 99 10.11 0.40 -12.23
CA PHE A 99 9.07 0.70 -11.26
C PHE A 99 9.61 1.51 -10.07
N ARG A 100 8.69 2.17 -9.35
CA ARG A 100 8.98 2.95 -8.16
C ARG A 100 8.10 2.51 -7.00
N VAL A 101 8.69 2.41 -5.81
CA VAL A 101 7.94 2.27 -4.55
C VAL A 101 8.34 3.40 -3.60
N LEU A 102 7.35 4.18 -3.19
CA LEU A 102 7.49 5.31 -2.27
C LEU A 102 6.64 5.04 -1.03
N VAL A 103 7.13 5.37 0.17
CA VAL A 103 6.35 5.18 1.41
C VAL A 103 6.04 6.48 2.13
N ARG A 104 4.94 6.53 2.87
CA ARG A 104 4.55 7.65 3.73
C ARG A 104 3.90 7.14 5.01
N GLY A 105 4.00 7.92 6.07
CA GLY A 105 3.11 7.79 7.22
C GLY A 105 1.72 8.37 6.94
N ALA A 106 0.74 7.99 7.76
CA ALA A 106 -0.58 8.61 7.78
C ALA A 106 -0.48 10.14 7.95
N GLU A 107 -1.49 10.86 7.45
CA GLU A 107 -1.60 12.32 7.49
C GLU A 107 -0.50 13.14 6.75
N GLN A 108 0.58 12.51 6.27
CA GLN A 108 1.64 13.19 5.53
C GLN A 108 1.19 13.75 4.16
N ARG A 109 2.03 14.60 3.56
CA ARG A 109 1.75 15.24 2.26
C ARG A 109 1.90 14.25 1.09
N VAL A 110 0.77 13.68 0.68
CA VAL A 110 0.66 12.81 -0.51
C VAL A 110 0.15 13.51 -1.78
N ARG A 111 -0.43 14.72 -1.68
CA ARG A 111 -0.90 15.48 -2.87
C ARG A 111 0.26 16.06 -3.67
N GLY A 112 0.23 15.82 -4.98
CA GLY A 112 1.23 16.31 -5.95
C GLY A 112 2.37 15.34 -6.23
N LEU A 113 2.35 14.13 -5.64
CA LEU A 113 3.32 13.08 -5.95
C LEU A 113 3.27 12.72 -7.44
N LYS A 114 4.45 12.75 -8.07
CA LYS A 114 4.69 12.36 -9.46
C LYS A 114 6.05 11.67 -9.60
N TRP A 115 6.13 10.80 -10.60
CA TRP A 115 7.36 10.18 -11.10
C TRP A 115 7.20 10.00 -12.61
N ASP A 116 8.14 10.51 -13.41
CA ASP A 116 8.00 10.55 -14.88
C ASP A 116 6.61 11.00 -15.37
N GLN A 117 6.11 12.10 -14.82
CA GLN A 117 4.72 12.61 -14.96
C GLN A 117 3.57 11.71 -14.46
N ARG A 118 3.80 10.41 -14.29
CA ARG A 118 2.87 9.41 -13.74
C ARG A 118 2.58 9.71 -12.27
N ARG A 119 1.37 9.38 -11.83
CA ARG A 119 0.93 9.36 -10.43
C ARG A 119 0.97 7.92 -9.90
N PRO A 120 0.86 7.68 -8.59
CA PRO A 120 0.74 6.31 -8.07
C PRO A 120 -0.43 5.55 -8.70
N ASP A 121 -0.14 4.45 -9.37
CA ASP A 121 -1.12 3.54 -9.97
C ASP A 121 -1.48 2.37 -9.03
N LEU A 122 -0.69 2.17 -7.97
CA LEU A 122 -1.02 1.32 -6.83
C LEU A 122 -0.87 2.12 -5.53
N ILE A 123 -1.86 2.05 -4.66
CA ILE A 123 -1.76 2.53 -3.28
C ILE A 123 -2.02 1.35 -2.34
N ILE A 124 -0.99 0.95 -1.58
CA ILE A 124 -1.09 -0.02 -0.49
C ILE A 124 -1.25 0.74 0.83
N CYS A 125 -2.13 0.26 1.69
CA CYS A 125 -2.47 0.88 2.96
C CYS A 125 -2.51 -0.19 4.04
N ASP A 126 -1.42 -0.36 4.80
CA ASP A 126 -1.22 -1.45 5.77
C ASP A 126 -1.28 -0.90 7.20
N ASP A 127 -2.27 -1.34 7.99
CA ASP A 127 -2.60 -0.86 9.34
C ASP A 127 -2.52 0.69 9.46
N LEU A 128 -3.39 1.38 8.71
CA LEU A 128 -3.46 2.84 8.58
C LEU A 128 -3.80 3.63 9.86
N GLU A 129 -4.42 2.99 10.85
CA GLU A 129 -4.96 3.63 12.05
C GLU A 129 -4.29 3.05 13.29
N GLY A 130 -3.58 3.87 14.07
CA GLY A 130 -3.04 3.50 15.38
C GLY A 130 -4.05 3.68 16.53
N ASP A 131 -3.80 2.99 17.66
CA ASP A 131 -4.64 3.03 18.86
C ASP A 131 -4.87 4.47 19.38
N GLU A 132 -3.90 5.38 19.22
CA GLU A 132 -4.03 6.79 19.60
C GLU A 132 -4.95 7.60 18.66
N GLN A 133 -5.02 7.26 17.37
CA GLN A 133 -5.87 7.98 16.41
C GLN A 133 -7.35 7.70 16.65
N VAL A 134 -7.69 6.43 16.96
CA VAL A 134 -9.08 5.99 17.06
C VAL A 134 -9.81 6.41 18.33
N GLN A 135 -9.12 6.89 19.38
CA GLN A 135 -9.78 7.32 20.63
C GLN A 135 -10.58 8.63 20.49
N SER A 136 -10.03 9.64 19.80
CA SER A 136 -10.67 10.96 19.69
C SER A 136 -11.50 11.11 18.41
N LYS A 137 -12.76 11.55 18.54
CA LYS A 137 -13.65 11.85 17.41
C LYS A 137 -13.02 12.84 16.41
N ASP A 138 -12.33 13.86 16.92
CA ASP A 138 -11.73 14.91 16.09
C ASP A 138 -10.46 14.40 15.38
N ARG A 139 -9.74 13.44 15.98
CA ARG A 139 -8.64 12.72 15.29
C ARG A 139 -9.21 11.82 14.18
N ARG A 140 -10.25 11.03 14.46
CA ARG A 140 -10.98 10.22 13.45
C ARG A 140 -11.54 11.06 12.30
N GLU A 141 -11.99 12.29 12.57
CA GLU A 141 -12.44 13.24 11.54
C GLU A 141 -11.29 13.81 10.71
N LYS A 142 -10.25 14.36 11.37
CA LYS A 142 -9.04 14.87 10.72
C LYS A 142 -8.38 13.83 9.80
N PHE A 143 -8.21 12.61 10.27
CA PHE A 143 -7.67 11.49 9.49
C PHE A 143 -8.56 11.13 8.29
N ARG A 144 -9.88 10.97 8.51
CA ARG A 144 -10.84 10.69 7.43
C ARG A 144 -10.86 11.79 6.37
N ARG A 145 -10.79 13.07 6.78
CA ARG A 145 -10.69 14.21 5.88
C ARG A 145 -9.39 14.18 5.06
N TRP A 146 -8.26 13.82 5.67
CA TRP A 146 -7.01 13.61 4.94
C TRP A 146 -7.11 12.45 3.94
N PHE A 147 -7.68 11.31 4.33
CA PHE A 147 -7.83 10.15 3.45
C PHE A 147 -8.63 10.49 2.17
N TYR A 148 -9.83 11.06 2.32
CA TYR A 148 -10.69 11.40 1.18
C TYR A 148 -10.21 12.63 0.39
N ALA A 149 -9.61 13.64 1.03
CA ALA A 149 -9.21 14.88 0.34
C ALA A 149 -7.73 14.96 -0.05
N ALA A 150 -6.89 14.00 0.36
CA ALA A 150 -5.45 13.99 0.05
C ALA A 150 -4.95 12.66 -0.51
N LEU A 151 -5.30 11.51 0.11
CA LEU A 151 -4.81 10.20 -0.32
C LEU A 151 -5.52 9.68 -1.58
N LEU A 152 -6.84 9.45 -1.53
CA LEU A 152 -7.57 8.96 -2.71
C LEU A 152 -7.40 9.86 -3.97
N PRO A 153 -7.29 11.20 -3.87
CA PRO A 153 -7.03 12.06 -5.02
C PRO A 153 -5.56 12.14 -5.50
N CYS A 154 -4.59 11.48 -4.83
CA CYS A 154 -3.20 11.44 -5.32
C CYS A 154 -3.01 10.36 -6.41
N ARG A 155 -3.83 9.31 -6.37
CA ARG A 155 -3.94 8.19 -7.32
C ARG A 155 -3.97 8.64 -8.79
N ALA A 156 -3.46 7.79 -9.68
CA ALA A 156 -3.68 7.86 -11.13
C ALA A 156 -5.15 7.60 -11.50
N GLN A 157 -5.60 7.98 -12.70
CA GLN A 157 -6.99 7.77 -13.13
C GLN A 157 -7.41 6.29 -13.06
N HIS A 158 -6.57 5.41 -13.61
CA HIS A 158 -6.74 3.95 -13.62
C HIS A 158 -6.05 3.24 -12.44
N GLY A 159 -5.51 4.00 -11.47
CA GLY A 159 -4.83 3.40 -10.33
C GLY A 159 -5.80 2.71 -9.37
N ILE A 160 -5.28 1.86 -8.48
CA ILE A 160 -6.07 1.10 -7.52
C ILE A 160 -5.60 1.33 -6.08
N VAL A 161 -6.48 1.08 -5.11
CA VAL A 161 -6.17 1.15 -3.67
C VAL A 161 -6.49 -0.20 -3.02
N ARG A 162 -5.58 -0.68 -2.18
CA ARG A 162 -5.74 -1.86 -1.33
C ARG A 162 -5.47 -1.47 0.12
N ILE A 163 -6.45 -1.69 0.99
CA ILE A 163 -6.39 -1.34 2.41
C ILE A 163 -6.48 -2.65 3.20
N VAL A 164 -5.49 -2.91 4.04
CA VAL A 164 -5.37 -4.11 4.86
C VAL A 164 -5.10 -3.65 6.29
N GLY A 165 -5.78 -4.21 7.28
CA GLY A 165 -5.50 -3.81 8.66
C GLY A 165 -6.40 -4.42 9.70
N THR A 166 -6.32 -3.86 10.90
CA THR A 166 -7.09 -4.23 12.08
C THR A 166 -8.21 -3.21 12.29
N VAL A 167 -9.46 -3.66 12.45
CA VAL A 167 -10.49 -2.79 13.02
C VAL A 167 -10.14 -2.58 14.50
N LEU A 168 -9.75 -1.35 14.85
CA LEU A 168 -9.41 -0.97 16.23
C LEU A 168 -10.60 -0.36 16.98
N HIS A 169 -11.62 0.10 16.27
CA HIS A 169 -12.79 0.77 16.85
C HIS A 169 -13.96 0.73 15.86
N LEU A 170 -15.20 0.61 16.35
CA LEU A 170 -16.42 0.58 15.50
C LEU A 170 -16.59 1.84 14.63
N ASP A 171 -15.98 2.94 15.07
CA ASP A 171 -16.05 4.25 14.43
C ASP A 171 -14.84 4.56 13.53
N SER A 172 -13.88 3.63 13.40
CA SER A 172 -12.63 3.79 12.62
C SER A 172 -12.89 3.87 11.11
N LEU A 173 -11.93 4.40 10.35
CA LEU A 173 -12.00 4.44 8.89
C LEU A 173 -12.17 3.04 8.30
N LEU A 174 -11.37 2.06 8.75
CA LEU A 174 -11.45 0.69 8.24
C LEU A 174 -12.82 0.07 8.52
N ASN A 175 -13.39 0.24 9.72
CA ASN A 175 -14.73 -0.28 10.01
C ASN A 175 -15.81 0.36 9.13
N ARG A 176 -15.67 1.66 8.83
CA ARG A 176 -16.56 2.42 7.93
C ARG A 176 -16.37 2.10 6.43
N LEU A 177 -15.39 1.27 6.08
CA LEU A 177 -15.16 0.76 4.73
C LEU A 177 -15.62 -0.70 4.55
N MET A 178 -15.96 -1.40 5.64
CA MET A 178 -16.60 -2.71 5.58
C MET A 178 -18.09 -2.58 5.22
N PRO A 179 -18.73 -3.65 4.70
CA PRO A 179 -20.19 -3.74 4.65
C PRO A 179 -20.80 -3.57 6.06
N PRO A 180 -22.04 -3.06 6.18
CA PRO A 180 -22.73 -3.03 7.47
C PRO A 180 -23.05 -4.45 7.95
N ASP A 181 -23.04 -4.68 9.27
CA ASP A 181 -23.33 -5.98 9.91
C ASP A 181 -24.83 -6.39 9.85
N TYR A 182 -25.51 -6.13 8.73
CA TYR A 182 -26.93 -6.37 8.51
C TYR A 182 -27.20 -6.93 7.10
N ASP A 183 -26.87 -8.21 6.92
CA ASP A 183 -27.65 -9.11 6.06
C ASP A 183 -28.60 -9.92 6.96
N GLY A 184 -29.89 -9.98 6.61
CA GLY A 184 -30.94 -10.67 7.36
C GLY A 184 -32.20 -10.89 6.53
#